data_AF-A0A536UPV5-F1
#
_entry.id   AF-A0A536UPV5-F1
#
_cell.length_a   1.000
_cell.length_b   1.000
_cell.length_c   1.000
_cell.angle_alpha   90.00
_cell.angle_beta   90.00
_cell.angle_gamma   90.00
#
_symmetry.space_group_name_H-M   'P 1'
#
loop_
_entity.id
_entity.type
_entity.pdbx_description
1 polymer ?
#
loop_
_entity_poly.entity_id
_entity_poly.type
_entity_poly.pdbx_seq_one_letter_code
_entity_poly.pdbx_strand_id
1 'polypeptide(L)'
;MYETPLTGLVLSGGGARAAYQVGVLRAIARIRRESDAPRSRNPFGVIVGTSAGAINAAALACHADHFDAAVQVLVQVWENFQAEQVYRADALGVIRSGARWLTMLSIGWAVARWRRARPKSLLDNAPLAELLARVIHFDRLPRVLRTRQLHALALSASSYSSGQHVTFYQSGTDLPPWTRSQRLARRTELTIPHLLASSAIPFLFPAQSLMLDGLPEWFGDGSMRQSAPISPAVHLGAQRVLIIGAGRMQEPPGRRVDAGGYPTLAQIAGHAMSSIFLDA
;
A
#
# COMPACT_ATOMS: atom_id res chain seq x y z
N MET A 1 22.40 11.02 8.56
CA MET A 1 21.62 11.93 7.70
C MET A 1 21.40 11.26 6.34
N TYR A 2 20.37 11.64 5.59
CA TYR A 2 20.19 11.14 4.21
C TYR A 2 21.29 11.63 3.27
N GLU A 3 21.51 10.90 2.17
CA GLU A 3 22.51 11.24 1.14
C GLU A 3 22.04 12.37 0.22
N THR A 4 23.00 13.15 -0.29
CA THR A 4 22.82 14.20 -1.31
C THR A 4 23.60 13.82 -2.58
N PRO A 5 23.08 14.08 -3.80
CA PRO A 5 21.80 14.72 -4.11
C PRO A 5 20.59 13.86 -3.68
N LEU A 6 19.46 14.53 -3.38
CA LEU A 6 18.29 13.93 -2.74
C LEU A 6 17.70 12.84 -3.62
N THR A 7 17.77 11.58 -3.16
CA THR A 7 17.27 10.42 -3.92
C THR A 7 15.94 9.95 -3.34
N GLY A 8 14.96 9.78 -4.22
CA GLY A 8 13.66 9.21 -3.95
C GLY A 8 13.62 7.70 -4.20
N LEU A 9 12.98 6.96 -3.30
CA LEU A 9 12.62 5.57 -3.48
C LEU A 9 11.10 5.48 -3.66
N VAL A 10 10.66 4.86 -4.77
CA VAL A 10 9.24 4.62 -5.05
C VAL A 10 8.97 3.13 -5.01
N LEU A 11 8.11 2.70 -4.08
CA LEU A 11 7.69 1.31 -3.90
C LEU A 11 6.23 1.15 -4.36
N SER A 12 6.02 0.50 -5.50
CA SER A 12 4.69 0.35 -6.09
C SER A 12 3.79 -0.61 -5.29
N GLY A 13 2.49 -0.60 -5.59
CA GLY A 13 1.59 -1.69 -5.21
C GLY A 13 1.96 -3.01 -5.90
N GLY A 14 1.55 -4.13 -5.28
CA GLY A 14 1.85 -5.47 -5.80
C GLY A 14 1.41 -6.65 -4.93
N GLY A 15 0.78 -6.40 -3.76
CA GLY A 15 0.40 -7.45 -2.81
C GLY A 15 1.63 -8.25 -2.34
N ALA A 16 1.51 -9.59 -2.33
CA ALA A 16 2.60 -10.48 -1.95
C ALA A 16 3.90 -10.29 -2.75
N ARG A 17 3.82 -9.76 -3.98
CA ARG A 17 5.00 -9.46 -4.82
C ARG A 17 5.86 -8.34 -4.27
N ALA A 18 5.39 -7.56 -3.29
CA ALA A 18 6.22 -6.59 -2.61
C ALA A 18 7.42 -7.23 -1.86
N ALA A 19 7.43 -8.55 -1.66
CA ALA A 19 8.63 -9.30 -1.25
C ALA A 19 9.83 -9.09 -2.21
N TYR A 20 9.57 -8.94 -3.52
CA TYR A 20 10.62 -8.62 -4.50
C TYR A 20 11.29 -7.28 -4.17
N GLN A 21 10.52 -6.28 -3.72
CA GLN A 21 11.06 -4.98 -3.34
C GLN A 21 12.07 -5.11 -2.20
N VAL A 22 11.77 -5.97 -1.22
CA VAL A 22 12.67 -6.25 -0.11
C VAL A 22 13.92 -7.00 -0.56
N GLY A 23 13.81 -7.91 -1.53
CA GLY A 23 14.96 -8.54 -2.18
C GLY A 23 15.88 -7.53 -2.86
N VAL A 24 15.33 -6.57 -3.60
CA VAL A 24 16.10 -5.48 -4.23
C VAL A 24 16.75 -4.59 -3.17
N LEU A 25 16.04 -4.22 -2.10
CA LEU A 25 16.60 -3.44 -0.99
C LEU A 25 17.74 -4.19 -0.29
N ARG A 26 17.63 -5.51 -0.11
CA ARG A 26 18.70 -6.37 0.42
C ARG A 26 19.95 -6.34 -0.46
N ALA A 27 19.76 -6.39 -1.79
CA ALA A 27 20.88 -6.27 -2.74
C ALA A 27 21.53 -4.87 -2.69
N ILE A 28 20.74 -3.80 -2.61
CA ILE A 28 21.24 -2.43 -2.47
C ILE A 28 22.06 -2.29 -1.18
N ALA A 29 21.55 -2.78 -0.05
CA ALA A 29 22.28 -2.75 1.22
C ALA A 29 23.62 -3.51 1.11
N ARG A 30 23.65 -4.65 0.41
CA ARG A 30 24.89 -5.39 0.13
C ARG A 30 25.88 -4.57 -0.70
N ILE A 31 25.44 -4.03 -1.85
CA ILE A 31 26.30 -3.23 -2.75
C ILE A 31 26.89 -2.03 -2.00
N ARG A 32 26.09 -1.34 -1.18
CA ARG A 32 26.55 -0.21 -0.35
C ARG A 32 27.65 -0.62 0.63
N ARG A 33 27.53 -1.78 1.27
CA ARG A 33 28.58 -2.30 2.16
C ARG A 33 29.87 -2.66 1.44
N GLU A 34 29.77 -3.16 0.21
CA GLU A 34 30.91 -3.52 -0.64
C GLU A 34 31.60 -2.31 -1.28
N SER A 35 30.87 -1.19 -1.46
CA SER A 35 31.37 0.03 -2.13
C SER A 35 31.91 1.10 -1.17
N ASP A 36 32.18 0.76 0.09
CA ASP A 36 32.63 1.68 1.16
C ASP A 36 31.76 2.94 1.35
N ALA A 37 30.47 2.82 1.02
CA ALA A 37 29.53 3.93 1.20
C ALA A 37 29.29 4.19 2.71
N PRO A 38 29.09 5.45 3.13
CA PRO A 38 28.84 5.77 4.54
C PRO A 38 27.66 5.00 5.13
N ARG A 39 27.96 4.02 5.99
CA ARG A 39 26.96 3.12 6.61
C ARG A 39 25.94 3.84 7.49
N SER A 40 26.30 5.02 8.01
CA SER A 40 25.44 5.86 8.85
C SER A 40 24.46 6.73 8.07
N ARG A 41 24.51 6.71 6.73
CA ARG A 41 23.62 7.52 5.88
C ARG A 41 22.52 6.67 5.26
N ASN A 42 21.35 7.28 5.14
CA ASN A 42 20.22 6.71 4.42
C ASN A 42 20.36 7.08 2.92
N PRO A 43 20.39 6.10 2.00
CA PRO A 43 20.51 6.39 0.57
C PRO A 43 19.24 7.05 -0.01
N PHE A 44 18.10 6.95 0.67
CA PHE A 44 16.81 7.45 0.18
C PHE A 44 16.22 8.49 1.12
N GLY A 45 16.45 9.77 0.82
CA GLY A 45 15.86 10.86 1.61
C GLY A 45 14.36 11.02 1.39
N VAL A 46 13.83 10.67 0.22
CA VAL A 46 12.39 10.63 -0.03
C VAL A 46 11.95 9.19 -0.20
N ILE A 47 10.92 8.76 0.52
CA ILE A 47 10.35 7.42 0.37
C ILE A 47 8.85 7.56 0.06
N VAL A 48 8.42 6.93 -1.02
CA VAL A 48 7.03 6.93 -1.49
C VAL A 48 6.57 5.49 -1.61
N GLY A 49 5.38 5.19 -1.09
CA GLY A 49 4.83 3.85 -1.17
C GLY A 49 3.34 3.81 -1.48
N THR A 50 2.90 2.72 -2.08
CA THR A 50 1.49 2.47 -2.40
C THR A 50 1.13 1.01 -2.12
N SER A 51 -0.01 0.74 -1.50
CA SER A 51 -0.46 -0.61 -1.14
C SER A 51 0.60 -1.36 -0.33
N ALA A 52 0.93 -2.61 -0.68
CA ALA A 52 2.01 -3.34 -0.02
C ALA A 52 3.37 -2.59 -0.05
N GLY A 53 3.62 -1.75 -1.06
CA GLY A 53 4.78 -0.86 -1.10
C GLY A 53 4.74 0.25 -0.05
N ALA A 54 3.54 0.71 0.35
CA ALA A 54 3.34 1.68 1.44
C ALA A 54 3.79 1.10 2.79
N ILE A 55 3.52 -0.18 3.01
CA ILE A 55 3.96 -0.91 4.22
C ILE A 55 5.49 -0.96 4.28
N ASN A 56 6.13 -1.40 3.19
CA ASN A 56 7.60 -1.43 3.09
C ASN A 56 8.20 -0.02 3.25
N ALA A 57 7.59 0.99 2.62
CA ALA A 57 8.01 2.38 2.69
C ALA A 57 7.97 2.92 4.12
N ALA A 58 6.86 2.71 4.84
CA ALA A 58 6.70 3.19 6.20
C ALA A 58 7.66 2.49 7.18
N ALA A 59 7.82 1.16 7.06
CA ALA A 59 8.76 0.40 7.87
C ALA A 59 10.21 0.90 7.69
N LEU A 60 10.61 1.13 6.44
CA LEU A 60 11.93 1.68 6.09
C LEU A 60 12.10 3.12 6.59
N ALA A 61 11.10 3.97 6.37
CA ALA A 61 11.13 5.38 6.75
C ALA A 61 11.22 5.60 8.28
N CYS A 62 10.46 4.84 9.07
CA CYS A 62 10.51 4.94 10.53
C CYS A 62 11.87 4.51 11.12
N HIS A 63 12.65 3.76 10.36
CA HIS A 63 13.99 3.27 10.71
C HIS A 63 15.08 3.87 9.80
N ALA A 64 14.82 5.02 9.18
CA ALA A 64 15.74 5.65 8.24
C ALA A 64 17.12 5.98 8.83
N ASP A 65 17.23 6.12 10.16
CA ASP A 65 18.51 6.30 10.86
C ASP A 65 19.42 5.05 10.83
N HIS A 66 18.87 3.87 10.51
CA HIS A 66 19.58 2.59 10.41
C HIS A 66 19.09 1.80 9.18
N PHE A 67 19.35 2.32 7.98
CA PHE A 67 18.85 1.74 6.71
C PHE A 67 19.12 0.24 6.58
N ASP A 68 20.37 -0.20 6.80
CA ASP A 68 20.74 -1.61 6.66
C ASP A 68 19.96 -2.52 7.63
N ALA A 69 19.77 -2.08 8.88
CA ALA A 69 18.99 -2.83 9.87
C ALA A 69 17.50 -2.84 9.52
N ALA A 70 16.95 -1.72 9.03
CA ALA A 70 15.58 -1.63 8.56
C ALA A 70 15.31 -2.62 7.42
N VAL A 71 16.26 -2.74 6.48
CA VAL A 71 16.19 -3.73 5.40
C VAL A 71 16.22 -5.17 5.95
N GLN A 72 17.05 -5.47 6.95
CA GLN A 72 17.07 -6.81 7.57
C GLN A 72 15.75 -7.14 8.27
N VAL A 73 15.16 -6.18 8.99
CA VAL A 73 13.84 -6.36 9.62
C VAL A 73 12.78 -6.65 8.55
N LEU A 74 12.78 -5.90 7.44
CA LEU A 74 11.89 -6.18 6.32
C LEU A 74 12.10 -7.60 5.76
N VAL A 75 13.35 -8.02 5.55
CA VAL A 75 13.67 -9.38 5.09
C VAL A 75 13.09 -10.42 6.04
N GLN A 76 13.31 -10.28 7.34
CA GLN A 76 12.79 -11.21 8.35
C GLN A 76 11.26 -11.26 8.37
N VAL A 77 10.59 -10.12 8.27
CA VAL A 77 9.12 -10.06 8.21
C VAL A 77 8.61 -10.79 6.98
N TRP A 78 9.20 -10.55 5.80
CA TRP A 78 8.75 -11.17 4.55
C TRP A 78 9.11 -12.65 4.44
N GLU A 79 10.24 -13.10 4.99
CA GLU A 79 10.64 -14.52 5.03
C GLU A 79 9.75 -15.37 5.95
N ASN A 80 9.13 -14.75 6.96
CA ASN A 80 8.25 -15.41 7.92
C ASN A 80 6.76 -15.04 7.73
N PHE A 81 6.42 -14.47 6.57
CA PHE A 81 5.09 -13.93 6.31
C PHE A 81 4.09 -15.04 5.98
N GLN A 82 2.96 -15.06 6.68
CA GLN A 82 1.88 -16.04 6.51
C GLN A 82 0.58 -15.33 6.14
N ALA A 83 -0.28 -15.98 5.36
CA ALA A 83 -1.52 -15.37 4.85
C ALA A 83 -2.47 -14.95 5.98
N GLU A 84 -2.49 -15.72 7.06
CA GLU A 84 -3.27 -15.52 8.27
C GLU A 84 -2.91 -14.21 9.00
N GLN A 85 -1.71 -13.69 8.77
CA GLN A 85 -1.26 -12.39 9.29
C GLN A 85 -1.82 -11.21 8.49
N VAL A 86 -2.35 -11.44 7.30
CA VAL A 86 -2.99 -10.41 6.47
C VAL A 86 -4.50 -10.45 6.65
N TYR A 87 -5.07 -11.65 6.70
CA TYR A 87 -6.51 -11.83 6.82
C TYR A 87 -6.91 -13.09 7.57
N ARG A 88 -8.04 -12.99 8.28
CA ARG A 88 -8.75 -14.18 8.76
C ARG A 88 -9.68 -14.68 7.68
N ALA A 89 -9.30 -15.75 7.00
CA ALA A 89 -10.24 -16.54 6.23
C ALA A 89 -10.83 -17.61 7.17
N ASP A 90 -11.99 -17.32 7.76
CA ASP A 90 -12.85 -18.41 8.21
C ASP A 90 -13.25 -19.17 6.92
N ALA A 91 -12.60 -20.29 6.62
CA ALA A 91 -13.00 -21.16 5.50
C ALA A 91 -14.49 -21.55 5.62
N LEU A 92 -14.98 -21.68 6.85
CA LEU A 92 -16.39 -21.83 7.21
C LEU A 92 -17.26 -20.59 6.95
N GLY A 93 -16.66 -19.40 7.02
CA GLY A 93 -17.27 -18.09 6.73
C GLY A 93 -17.42 -17.84 5.23
N VAL A 94 -16.48 -18.28 4.40
CA VAL A 94 -16.60 -18.25 2.93
C VAL A 94 -17.70 -19.22 2.46
N ILE A 95 -17.75 -20.44 3.03
CA ILE A 95 -18.82 -21.42 2.78
C ILE A 95 -20.17 -20.90 3.28
N ARG A 96 -20.25 -20.30 4.47
CA ARG A 96 -21.48 -19.65 4.98
C ARG A 96 -21.90 -18.44 4.16
N SER A 97 -20.95 -17.68 3.60
CA SER A 97 -21.24 -16.54 2.74
C SER A 97 -21.79 -17.00 1.38
N GLY A 98 -21.24 -18.09 0.81
CA GLY A 98 -21.80 -18.76 -0.36
C GLY A 98 -23.18 -19.38 -0.13
N ALA A 99 -23.39 -20.04 1.02
CA ALA A 99 -24.69 -20.59 1.42
C ALA A 99 -25.73 -19.49 1.74
N ARG A 100 -25.29 -18.33 2.24
CA ARG A 100 -26.12 -17.13 2.43
C ARG A 100 -26.58 -16.52 1.11
N TRP A 101 -25.72 -16.53 0.09
CA TRP A 101 -26.10 -16.11 -1.26
C TRP A 101 -27.15 -17.04 -1.88
N LEU A 102 -27.01 -18.36 -1.68
CA LEU A 102 -28.02 -19.34 -2.08
C LEU A 102 -29.37 -19.16 -1.38
N THR A 103 -29.36 -18.79 -0.09
CA THR A 103 -30.59 -18.48 0.67
C THR A 103 -31.19 -17.11 0.32
N MET A 104 -30.41 -16.15 -0.21
CA MET A 104 -30.94 -14.88 -0.74
C MET A 104 -31.73 -15.04 -2.05
N LEU A 105 -31.39 -16.03 -2.86
CA LEU A 105 -32.14 -16.38 -4.07
C LEU A 105 -33.45 -17.14 -3.75
N SER A 106 -33.61 -17.62 -2.51
CA SER A 106 -34.78 -18.35 -2.04
C SER A 106 -35.55 -17.55 -0.98
N ILE A 107 -36.44 -16.67 -1.47
CA ILE A 107 -37.70 -16.29 -0.82
C ILE A 107 -37.59 -15.29 0.36
N GLY A 108 -37.65 -13.98 0.04
CA GLY A 108 -38.66 -13.05 0.57
C GLY A 108 -38.72 -12.62 2.05
N TRP A 109 -38.07 -13.28 3.01
CA TRP A 109 -38.33 -13.03 4.46
C TRP A 109 -37.17 -12.40 5.28
N ALA A 110 -35.98 -12.20 4.69
CA ALA A 110 -34.78 -11.77 5.44
C ALA A 110 -34.47 -10.24 5.40
N VAL A 111 -35.29 -9.44 4.71
CA VAL A 111 -35.00 -8.01 4.40
C VAL A 111 -34.95 -7.11 5.65
N ALA A 112 -35.67 -7.46 6.73
CA ALA A 112 -35.69 -6.66 7.96
C ALA A 112 -34.42 -6.81 8.83
N ARG A 113 -33.72 -7.95 8.78
CA ARG A 113 -32.44 -8.18 9.50
C ARG A 113 -31.24 -7.63 8.72
N TRP A 114 -31.42 -7.36 7.42
CA TRP A 114 -30.38 -6.99 6.47
C TRP A 114 -29.88 -5.53 6.59
N ARG A 115 -30.63 -4.62 7.23
CA ARG A 115 -30.16 -3.25 7.48
C ARG A 115 -29.04 -3.13 8.52
N ARG A 116 -28.83 -4.13 9.40
CA ARG A 116 -27.77 -4.13 10.43
C ARG A 116 -26.49 -4.89 10.06
N ALA A 117 -26.55 -5.79 9.08
CA ALA A 117 -25.39 -6.58 8.66
C ALA A 117 -25.07 -6.28 7.18
N ARG A 118 -24.56 -5.08 6.91
CA ARG A 118 -23.94 -4.77 5.61
C ARG A 118 -22.50 -5.29 5.65
N PRO A 119 -22.13 -6.39 4.96
CA PRO A 119 -20.75 -6.83 4.92
C PRO A 119 -19.92 -5.76 4.19
N LYS A 120 -18.99 -5.13 4.90
CA LYS A 120 -18.14 -4.03 4.37
C LYS A 120 -16.87 -4.53 3.66
N SER A 121 -16.61 -5.85 3.66
CA SER A 121 -15.52 -6.55 2.96
C SER A 121 -15.72 -8.06 3.01
N LEU A 122 -15.04 -8.82 2.14
CA LEU A 122 -15.01 -10.30 2.20
C LEU A 122 -14.11 -10.83 3.32
N LEU A 123 -13.05 -10.10 3.66
CA LEU A 123 -12.05 -10.49 4.66
C LEU A 123 -11.91 -9.42 5.75
N ASP A 124 -11.61 -9.89 6.96
CA ASP A 124 -11.24 -9.05 8.10
C ASP A 124 -9.72 -8.81 8.08
N ASN A 125 -9.31 -7.54 8.02
CA ASN A 125 -7.90 -7.12 8.02
C ASN A 125 -7.39 -6.70 9.42
N ALA A 126 -8.11 -7.03 10.50
CA ALA A 126 -7.61 -6.87 11.86
C ALA A 126 -6.22 -7.50 12.09
N PRO A 127 -5.88 -8.71 11.58
CA PRO A 127 -4.54 -9.27 11.72
C PRO A 127 -3.45 -8.38 11.11
N LEU A 128 -3.74 -7.77 9.95
CA LEU A 128 -2.82 -6.83 9.31
C LEU A 128 -2.65 -5.58 10.18
N ALA A 129 -3.74 -5.03 10.73
CA ALA A 129 -3.67 -3.87 11.62
C ALA A 129 -2.77 -4.14 12.84
N GLU A 130 -2.93 -5.30 13.48
CA GLU A 130 -2.10 -5.73 14.60
C GLU A 130 -0.63 -5.92 14.20
N LEU A 131 -0.36 -6.54 13.05
CA LEU A 131 0.99 -6.71 12.53
C LEU A 131 1.66 -5.35 12.27
N LEU A 132 0.95 -4.43 11.61
CA LEU A 132 1.47 -3.10 11.31
C LEU A 132 1.75 -2.32 12.59
N ALA A 133 0.88 -2.41 13.60
CA ALA A 133 1.09 -1.75 14.89
C ALA A 133 2.33 -2.27 15.65
N ARG A 134 2.71 -3.54 15.45
CA ARG A 134 3.93 -4.12 16.04
C ARG A 134 5.21 -3.75 15.30
N VAL A 135 5.13 -3.60 13.98
CA VAL A 135 6.33 -3.45 13.12
C VAL A 135 6.61 -1.98 12.78
N ILE A 136 5.58 -1.14 12.71
CA ILE A 136 5.69 0.23 12.21
C ILE A 136 5.47 1.24 13.34
N HIS A 137 6.58 1.88 13.73
CA HIS A 137 6.64 2.86 14.79
C HIS A 137 6.58 4.29 14.23
N PHE A 138 5.38 4.75 13.87
CA PHE A 138 5.17 6.12 13.35
C PHE A 138 5.57 7.22 14.35
N ASP A 139 5.59 6.92 15.65
CA ASP A 139 6.12 7.79 16.70
C ASP A 139 7.60 8.19 16.48
N ARG A 140 8.36 7.37 15.74
CA ARG A 140 9.76 7.68 15.37
C ARG A 140 9.86 8.63 14.18
N LEU A 141 8.83 8.72 13.34
CA LEU A 141 8.87 9.47 12.09
C LEU A 141 9.20 10.97 12.29
N PRO A 142 8.59 11.70 13.25
CA PRO A 142 8.97 13.09 13.52
C PRO A 142 10.46 13.25 13.88
N ARG A 143 11.04 12.29 14.62
CA ARG A 143 12.45 12.33 15.03
C ARG A 143 13.38 12.17 13.83
N VAL A 144 13.14 11.19 12.96
CA VAL A 144 14.00 10.93 11.79
C VAL A 144 13.89 12.05 10.74
N LEU A 145 12.73 12.70 10.62
CA LEU A 145 12.55 13.90 9.78
C LEU A 145 13.34 15.09 10.35
N ARG A 146 13.18 15.40 11.64
CA ARG A 146 13.87 16.52 12.30
C ARG A 146 15.39 16.37 12.28
N THR A 147 15.89 15.15 12.47
CA THR A 147 17.34 14.84 12.45
C THR A 147 17.91 14.63 11.04
N ARG A 148 17.10 14.91 9.99
CA ARG A 148 17.48 14.77 8.58
C ARG A 148 18.00 13.38 8.23
N GLN A 149 17.49 12.35 8.90
CA GLN A 149 17.69 10.95 8.51
C GLN A 149 16.73 10.54 7.39
N LEU A 150 15.61 11.26 7.30
CA LEU A 150 14.65 11.22 6.20
C LEU A 150 14.28 12.67 5.82
N HIS A 151 14.05 12.93 4.54
CA HIS A 151 13.49 14.19 4.04
C HIS A 151 11.96 14.14 4.06
N ALA A 152 11.36 13.11 3.47
CA ALA A 152 9.91 12.93 3.43
C ALA A 152 9.46 11.47 3.27
N LEU A 153 8.27 11.17 3.79
CA LEU A 153 7.51 9.94 3.54
C LEU A 153 6.17 10.31 2.90
N ALA A 154 5.77 9.59 1.85
CA ALA A 154 4.45 9.70 1.24
C ALA A 154 3.78 8.35 1.01
N LEU A 155 2.48 8.26 1.32
CA LEU A 155 1.64 7.08 1.18
C LEU A 155 0.42 7.46 0.33
N SER A 156 0.10 6.66 -0.68
CA SER A 156 -1.06 6.91 -1.54
C SER A 156 -2.26 6.03 -1.18
N ALA A 157 -3.46 6.61 -1.22
CA ALA A 157 -4.73 5.89 -1.08
C ALA A 157 -5.78 6.50 -2.02
N SER A 158 -6.82 5.72 -2.37
CA SER A 158 -7.87 6.16 -3.29
C SER A 158 -9.16 6.42 -2.53
N SER A 159 -9.71 7.63 -2.64
CA SER A 159 -10.99 7.96 -1.99
C SER A 159 -12.16 7.42 -2.81
N TYR A 160 -12.97 6.58 -2.18
CA TYR A 160 -14.28 6.17 -2.70
C TYR A 160 -15.33 7.26 -2.56
N SER A 161 -15.13 8.22 -1.65
CA SER A 161 -16.06 9.33 -1.43
C SER A 161 -15.95 10.38 -2.55
N SER A 162 -14.73 10.81 -2.86
CA SER A 162 -14.47 11.91 -3.81
C SER A 162 -13.99 11.44 -5.18
N GLY A 163 -13.63 10.16 -5.32
CA GLY A 163 -13.00 9.61 -6.53
C GLY A 163 -11.56 10.09 -6.73
N GLN A 164 -10.99 10.82 -5.77
CA GLN A 164 -9.65 11.36 -5.85
C GLN A 164 -8.59 10.34 -5.42
N HIS A 165 -7.44 10.39 -6.08
CA HIS A 165 -6.23 9.73 -5.62
C HIS A 165 -5.45 10.66 -4.69
N VAL A 166 -5.30 10.27 -3.43
CA VAL A 166 -4.73 11.11 -2.38
C VAL A 166 -3.36 10.60 -1.96
N THR A 167 -2.39 11.49 -1.95
CA THR A 167 -1.05 11.26 -1.41
C THR A 167 -0.92 11.97 -0.06
N PHE A 168 -0.93 11.19 1.01
CA PHE A 168 -0.67 11.69 2.35
C PHE A 168 0.84 11.73 2.58
N TYR A 169 1.37 12.84 3.10
CA TYR A 169 2.81 12.94 3.31
C TYR A 169 3.21 13.66 4.61
N GLN A 170 4.39 13.32 5.12
CA GLN A 170 5.13 14.09 6.12
C GLN A 170 6.51 14.42 5.59
N SER A 171 6.95 15.66 5.83
CA SER A 171 8.27 16.16 5.45
C SER A 171 8.93 16.88 6.62
N GLY A 172 10.26 16.82 6.66
CA GLY A 172 11.11 17.59 7.57
C GLY A 172 11.25 19.06 7.19
N THR A 173 10.78 19.43 6.00
CA THR A 173 10.67 20.82 5.52
C THR A 173 9.20 21.19 5.30
N ASP A 174 8.92 22.49 5.26
CA ASP A 174 7.59 22.99 4.94
C ASP A 174 7.35 22.92 3.42
N LEU A 175 6.75 21.82 2.98
CA LEU A 175 6.38 21.59 1.58
C LEU A 175 4.86 21.78 1.45
N PRO A 176 4.38 22.69 0.59
CA PRO A 176 2.96 22.94 0.43
C PRO A 176 2.24 21.75 -0.21
N PRO A 177 0.95 21.53 0.11
CA PRO A 177 0.15 20.53 -0.58
C PRO A 177 0.04 20.89 -2.07
N TRP A 178 -0.12 19.87 -2.91
CA TRP A 178 -0.31 20.05 -4.36
C TRP A 178 -1.56 19.35 -4.86
N THR A 179 -2.13 19.86 -5.94
CA THR A 179 -3.33 19.33 -6.58
C THR A 179 -3.08 19.22 -8.07
N ARG A 180 -3.48 18.11 -8.70
CA ARG A 180 -3.35 17.89 -10.14
C ARG A 180 -4.42 16.92 -10.62
N SER A 181 -5.36 17.36 -11.46
CA SER A 181 -6.46 16.59 -12.09
C SER A 181 -6.76 15.23 -11.42
N GLN A 182 -7.74 15.24 -10.50
CA GLN A 182 -8.16 14.09 -9.68
C GLN A 182 -7.09 13.50 -8.74
N ARG A 183 -5.91 14.12 -8.63
CA ARG A 183 -4.90 13.80 -7.62
C ARG A 183 -4.74 14.95 -6.64
N LEU A 184 -4.60 14.57 -5.38
CA LEU A 184 -4.44 15.46 -4.27
C LEU A 184 -3.24 15.03 -3.44
N ALA A 185 -2.48 15.97 -2.92
CA ALA A 185 -1.54 15.68 -1.86
C ALA A 185 -1.86 16.51 -0.63
N ARG A 186 -1.77 15.85 0.52
CA ARG A 186 -2.06 16.46 1.81
C ARG A 186 -0.99 16.12 2.82
N ARG A 187 -0.48 17.17 3.44
CA ARG A 187 0.39 17.05 4.60
C ARG A 187 -0.48 16.66 5.80
N THR A 188 -0.16 15.55 6.44
CA THR A 188 -0.91 15.05 7.61
C THR A 188 0.02 14.21 8.49
N GLU A 189 -0.39 13.92 9.72
CA GLU A 189 0.28 12.88 10.51
C GLU A 189 -0.05 11.50 9.93
N LEU A 190 0.98 10.75 9.53
CA LEU A 190 0.82 9.41 9.00
C LEU A 190 0.65 8.42 10.14
N THR A 191 -0.29 7.50 9.96
CA THR A 191 -0.73 6.56 10.98
C THR A 191 -1.05 5.21 10.35
N ILE A 192 -1.22 4.17 11.16
CA ILE A 192 -1.60 2.83 10.69
C ILE A 192 -2.87 2.84 9.81
N PRO A 193 -3.94 3.60 10.14
CA PRO A 193 -5.08 3.78 9.24
C PRO A 193 -4.73 4.18 7.80
N HIS A 194 -3.70 5.01 7.59
CA HIS A 194 -3.25 5.38 6.24
C HIS A 194 -2.66 4.19 5.48
N LEU A 195 -1.97 3.28 6.16
CA LEU A 195 -1.44 2.05 5.57
C LEU A 195 -2.54 1.04 5.28
N LEU A 196 -3.50 0.88 6.20
CA LEU A 196 -4.66 0.03 6.00
C LEU A 196 -5.51 0.53 4.83
N ALA A 197 -5.71 1.84 4.70
CA ALA A 197 -6.36 2.44 3.55
C ALA A 197 -5.59 2.15 2.27
N SER A 198 -4.28 2.45 2.25
CA SER A 198 -3.42 2.27 1.07
C SER A 198 -3.41 0.85 0.54
N SER A 199 -3.59 -0.15 1.40
CA SER A 199 -3.57 -1.59 1.09
C SER A 199 -4.95 -2.26 1.07
N ALA A 200 -6.04 -1.50 1.18
CA ALA A 200 -7.40 -2.02 1.20
C ALA A 200 -7.90 -2.37 -0.21
N ILE A 201 -7.43 -3.51 -0.73
CA ILE A 201 -7.82 -4.06 -2.02
C ILE A 201 -9.35 -4.15 -2.11
N PRO A 202 -9.98 -3.57 -3.16
CA PRO A 202 -11.43 -3.60 -3.33
C PRO A 202 -12.02 -5.00 -3.18
N PHE A 203 -13.19 -5.08 -2.53
CA PHE A 203 -13.93 -6.31 -2.24
C PHE A 203 -13.26 -7.27 -1.24
N LEU A 204 -11.92 -7.29 -1.17
CA LEU A 204 -11.17 -8.14 -0.26
C LEU A 204 -11.09 -7.53 1.13
N PHE A 205 -10.69 -6.26 1.24
CA PHE A 205 -10.46 -5.60 2.52
C PHE A 205 -11.42 -4.43 2.76
N PRO A 206 -11.71 -4.10 4.03
CA PRO A 206 -12.62 -3.01 4.35
C PRO A 206 -11.99 -1.66 3.99
N ALA A 207 -12.80 -0.77 3.41
CA ALA A 207 -12.43 0.63 3.24
C ALA A 207 -12.17 1.28 4.61
N GLN A 208 -11.21 2.20 4.66
CA GLN A 208 -10.86 2.91 5.88
C GLN A 208 -11.32 4.36 5.88
N SER A 209 -11.89 4.80 7.00
CA SER A 209 -12.27 6.19 7.18
C SER A 209 -11.05 7.00 7.60
N LEU A 210 -10.68 8.00 6.80
CA LEU A 210 -9.61 8.96 7.13
C LEU A 210 -10.16 10.38 7.03
N MET A 211 -9.56 11.28 7.81
CA MET A 211 -9.86 12.70 7.72
C MET A 211 -9.11 13.34 6.56
N LEU A 212 -9.83 14.01 5.66
CA LEU A 212 -9.29 14.81 4.58
C LEU A 212 -9.89 16.21 4.68
N ASP A 213 -9.05 17.24 4.83
CA ASP A 213 -9.47 18.64 4.92
C ASP A 213 -10.60 18.88 5.95
N GLY A 214 -10.55 18.15 7.08
CA GLY A 214 -11.52 18.26 8.17
C GLY A 214 -12.81 17.43 7.99
N LEU A 215 -12.92 16.65 6.92
CA LEU A 215 -14.08 15.80 6.64
C LEU A 215 -13.70 14.31 6.58
N PRO A 216 -14.55 13.39 7.07
CA PRO A 216 -14.29 11.96 6.93
C PRO A 216 -14.57 11.50 5.49
N GLU A 217 -13.58 10.87 4.86
CA GLU A 217 -13.71 10.18 3.58
C GLU A 217 -13.40 8.69 3.72
N TRP A 218 -13.97 7.86 2.83
CA TRP A 218 -13.70 6.42 2.77
C TRP A 218 -12.62 6.14 1.74
N PHE A 219 -11.55 5.49 2.15
CA PHE A 219 -10.40 5.18 1.32
C PHE A 219 -10.23 3.68 1.11
N GLY A 220 -9.75 3.35 -0.08
CA GLY A 220 -9.28 2.03 -0.47
C GLY A 220 -7.89 2.07 -1.09
N ASP A 221 -7.49 0.94 -1.68
CA ASP A 221 -6.13 0.72 -2.18
C ASP A 221 -5.63 1.86 -3.09
N GLY A 222 -4.44 2.36 -2.78
CA GLY A 222 -3.84 3.49 -3.50
C GLY A 222 -3.28 3.16 -4.89
N SER A 223 -3.21 1.88 -5.25
CA SER A 223 -2.79 1.45 -6.59
C SER A 223 -3.94 1.52 -7.61
N MET A 224 -5.18 1.69 -7.16
CA MET A 224 -6.31 1.96 -8.04
C MET A 224 -6.06 3.24 -8.84
N ARG A 225 -6.12 3.16 -10.17
CA ARG A 225 -5.91 4.31 -11.09
C ARG A 225 -4.60 5.08 -10.83
N GLN A 226 -3.53 4.39 -10.40
CA GLN A 226 -2.24 5.01 -10.10
C GLN A 226 -1.43 5.34 -11.37
N SER A 227 -1.81 6.41 -12.05
CA SER A 227 -1.21 6.85 -13.32
C SER A 227 0.19 7.47 -13.22
N ALA A 228 0.58 8.00 -12.05
CA ALA A 228 1.81 8.77 -11.90
C ALA A 228 2.57 8.43 -10.60
N PRO A 229 3.14 7.21 -10.48
CA PRO A 229 3.79 6.75 -9.24
C PRO A 229 5.02 7.57 -8.84
N ILE A 230 5.62 8.31 -9.78
CA ILE A 230 6.83 9.13 -9.56
C ILE A 230 6.49 10.54 -9.03
N SER A 231 5.28 11.05 -9.32
CA SER A 231 4.91 12.44 -9.06
C SER A 231 5.13 12.88 -7.61
N PRO A 232 4.77 12.08 -6.57
CA PRO A 232 5.06 12.44 -5.20
C PRO A 232 6.54 12.64 -4.90
N ALA A 233 7.42 11.77 -5.41
CA ALA A 233 8.84 11.86 -5.14
C ALA A 233 9.43 13.18 -5.67
N VAL A 234 8.99 13.59 -6.86
CA VAL A 234 9.42 14.84 -7.52
C VAL A 234 8.90 16.06 -6.75
N HIS A 235 7.63 16.09 -6.38
CA HIS A 235 7.07 17.19 -5.57
C HIS A 235 7.72 17.30 -4.18
N LEU A 236 8.21 16.18 -3.64
CA LEU A 236 8.97 16.13 -2.40
C LEU A 236 10.47 16.44 -2.58
N GLY A 237 10.88 16.94 -3.74
CA GLY A 237 12.23 17.45 -3.99
C GLY A 237 13.27 16.40 -4.40
N ALA A 238 12.88 15.15 -4.68
CA ALA A 238 13.82 14.15 -5.17
C ALA A 238 14.42 14.58 -6.53
N GLN A 239 15.75 14.56 -6.61
CA GLN A 239 16.54 14.88 -7.81
C GLN A 239 16.90 13.63 -8.61
N ARG A 240 16.93 12.48 -7.93
CA ARG A 240 17.10 11.14 -8.52
C ARG A 240 16.00 10.25 -7.99
N VAL A 241 15.49 9.32 -8.80
CA VAL A 241 14.43 8.40 -8.36
C VAL A 241 14.80 6.97 -8.72
N LEU A 242 14.78 6.09 -7.71
CA LEU A 242 14.78 4.65 -7.89
C LEU A 242 13.35 4.12 -7.70
N ILE A 243 12.86 3.39 -8.69
CA ILE A 243 11.52 2.81 -8.66
C ILE A 243 11.66 1.30 -8.58
N ILE A 244 11.01 0.67 -7.60
CA ILE A 244 10.96 -0.78 -7.48
C ILE A 244 9.51 -1.23 -7.69
N GLY A 245 9.21 -1.61 -8.94
CA GLY A 245 7.92 -2.15 -9.34
C GLY A 245 7.71 -3.58 -8.84
N ALA A 246 6.53 -3.86 -8.30
CA ALA A 246 6.04 -5.20 -7.96
C ALA A 246 4.89 -5.68 -8.88
N GLY A 247 4.44 -4.81 -9.80
CA GLY A 247 3.42 -5.10 -10.80
C GLY A 247 3.94 -5.88 -12.01
N ARG A 248 3.04 -6.48 -12.81
CA ARG A 248 3.41 -7.07 -14.11
C ARG A 248 3.63 -5.92 -15.08
N MET A 249 4.88 -5.62 -15.43
CA MET A 249 5.23 -4.62 -16.45
C MET A 249 4.95 -5.11 -17.88
N GLN A 250 4.80 -6.42 -18.07
CA GLN A 250 4.39 -7.06 -19.31
C GLN A 250 3.47 -8.24 -19.00
N GLU A 251 2.28 -8.28 -19.63
CA GLU A 251 1.56 -9.55 -19.76
C GLU A 251 2.31 -10.42 -20.77
N PRO A 252 2.61 -11.69 -20.47
CA PRO A 252 3.17 -12.59 -21.49
C PRO A 252 2.17 -12.66 -22.66
N PRO A 253 2.59 -12.33 -23.90
CA PRO A 253 1.70 -12.42 -25.04
C PRO A 253 1.26 -13.87 -25.23
N GLY A 254 -0.03 -14.08 -25.48
CA GLY A 254 -0.47 -15.30 -26.16
C GLY A 254 -1.07 -16.43 -25.32
N ARG A 255 -1.42 -16.24 -24.04
CA ARG A 255 -2.26 -17.25 -23.36
C ARG A 255 -3.74 -17.07 -23.72
N ARG A 256 -4.12 -17.38 -24.96
CA ARG A 256 -5.52 -17.68 -25.31
C ARG A 256 -5.87 -19.00 -24.64
N VAL A 257 -6.47 -18.93 -23.45
CA VAL A 257 -7.06 -20.11 -22.81
C VAL A 257 -8.33 -20.42 -23.58
N ASP A 258 -8.52 -21.69 -23.97
CA ASP A 258 -9.75 -22.14 -24.61
C ASP A 258 -10.94 -21.75 -23.73
N ALA A 259 -11.93 -21.08 -24.32
CA ALA A 259 -13.04 -20.51 -23.57
C ALA A 259 -13.86 -21.61 -22.88
N GLY A 260 -13.88 -22.83 -23.43
CA GLY A 260 -14.46 -24.04 -22.86
C GLY A 260 -15.95 -23.97 -22.44
N GLY A 261 -16.58 -22.79 -22.50
CA GLY A 261 -17.87 -22.46 -21.90
C GLY A 261 -18.00 -20.98 -21.52
N TYR A 262 -19.06 -20.65 -20.77
CA TYR A 262 -19.31 -19.29 -20.25
C TYR A 262 -18.33 -18.97 -19.11
N PRO A 263 -17.82 -17.72 -18.99
CA PRO A 263 -16.87 -17.37 -17.95
C PRO A 263 -17.47 -17.51 -16.55
N THR A 264 -16.70 -18.10 -15.65
CA THR A 264 -17.07 -18.19 -14.23
C THR A 264 -17.11 -16.80 -13.58
N LEU A 265 -17.89 -16.64 -12.51
CA LEU A 265 -17.90 -15.41 -11.72
C LEU A 265 -16.50 -15.02 -11.21
N ALA A 266 -15.65 -16.01 -10.89
CA ALA A 266 -14.27 -15.76 -10.48
C ALA A 266 -13.41 -15.18 -11.61
N GLN A 267 -13.60 -15.65 -12.85
CA GLN A 267 -12.93 -15.09 -14.03
C GLN A 267 -13.40 -13.66 -14.32
N ILE A 268 -14.71 -13.40 -14.24
CA ILE A 268 -15.28 -12.05 -14.42
C ILE A 268 -14.78 -11.09 -13.33
N ALA A 269 -14.82 -11.51 -12.07
CA ALA A 269 -14.32 -10.73 -10.94
C ALA A 269 -12.81 -10.46 -11.06
N GLY A 270 -12.03 -11.46 -11.47
CA GLY A 270 -10.60 -11.31 -11.73
C GLY A 270 -10.32 -10.29 -12.84
N HIS A 271 -11.11 -10.31 -13.91
CA HIS A 271 -10.98 -9.35 -15.01
C HIS A 271 -11.36 -7.93 -14.59
N ALA A 272 -12.46 -7.76 -13.86
CA ALA A 272 -12.88 -6.46 -13.30
C ALA A 272 -11.85 -5.91 -12.28
N MET A 273 -11.23 -6.77 -11.48
CA MET A 273 -10.13 -6.36 -10.60
C MET A 273 -8.91 -5.93 -11.40
N SER A 274 -8.56 -6.66 -12.47
CA SER A 274 -7.44 -6.30 -13.33
C SER A 274 -7.63 -4.93 -13.97
N SER A 275 -8.83 -4.58 -14.46
CA SER A 275 -9.08 -3.27 -15.09
C SER A 275 -8.95 -2.11 -14.10
N ILE A 276 -9.39 -2.28 -12.85
CA ILE A 276 -9.25 -1.27 -11.78
C ILE A 276 -7.77 -0.88 -11.54
N PHE A 277 -6.84 -1.81 -11.75
CA PHE A 277 -5.41 -1.61 -11.57
C PHE A 277 -4.64 -1.33 -12.88
N LEU A 278 -5.24 -1.57 -14.05
CA LEU A 278 -4.61 -1.37 -15.37
C LEU A 278 -4.96 -0.04 -16.03
N ASP A 279 -6.07 0.62 -15.65
CA ASP A 279 -6.41 1.99 -16.12
C ASP A 279 -5.59 3.07 -15.40
N ALA A 280 -4.27 2.87 -15.33
CA ALA A 280 -3.26 3.78 -14.80
C ALA A 280 -2.56 4.53 -15.94
#